data_AF-A0A510UL84-F1
#
_entry.id   AF-A0A510UL84-F1
#
_cell.length_a   1.000
_cell.length_b   1.000
_cell.length_c   1.000
_cell.angle_alpha   90.00
_cell.angle_beta   90.00
_cell.angle_gamma   90.00
#
_symmetry.space_group_name_H-M   'P 1'
#
loop_
_entity.id
_entity.type
_entity.pdbx_description
1 polymer ?
#
loop_
_entity_poly.entity_id
_entity_poly.type
_entity_poly.pdbx_seq_one_letter_code
_entity_poly.pdbx_strand_id
1 'polypeptide(L)'
;MKAVRVKVGGAMIDCVVQKAQYGNNQIALLLIAQHSTNNETQGIFPGMPVGKPTVCLPEQSFAPNETIIKDCDEYAGFLDALEQAEIVKATGREISSGYVSYKVVDVLI
;
A
#
# COMPACT_ATOMS: atom_id res chain seq x y z
N MET A 1 -5.51 8.24 -10.15
CA MET A 1 -4.45 7.87 -9.19
C MET A 1 -4.56 8.82 -8.01
N LYS A 2 -4.55 8.30 -6.78
CA LYS A 2 -4.73 9.11 -5.56
C LYS A 2 -3.36 9.34 -4.90
N ALA A 3 -3.11 10.56 -4.45
CA ALA A 3 -1.85 10.91 -3.80
C ALA A 3 -1.82 10.38 -2.36
N VAL A 4 -0.64 9.97 -1.91
CA VAL A 4 -0.38 9.55 -0.53
C VAL A 4 1.06 9.89 -0.17
N ARG A 5 1.32 10.18 1.11
CA ARG A 5 2.67 10.40 1.61
C ARG A 5 3.02 9.30 2.59
N VAL A 6 4.11 8.59 2.36
CA VAL A 6 4.55 7.45 3.19
C VAL A 6 5.96 7.66 3.70
N LYS A 7 6.28 7.02 4.84
CA LYS A 7 7.63 7.07 5.42
C LYS A 7 8.40 5.80 5.05
N VAL A 8 9.56 5.94 4.41
CA VAL A 8 10.43 4.82 4.00
C VAL A 8 11.86 5.13 4.42
N GLY A 9 12.49 4.24 5.19
CA GLY A 9 13.89 4.43 5.61
C GLY A 9 14.16 5.74 6.35
N GLY A 10 13.15 6.31 7.03
CA GLY A 10 13.24 7.61 7.70
C GLY A 10 12.88 8.83 6.84
N ALA A 11 12.79 8.68 5.52
CA ALA A 11 12.41 9.73 4.57
C ALA A 11 10.89 9.76 4.33
N MET A 12 10.31 10.96 4.16
CA MET A 12 8.92 11.11 3.73
C MET A 12 8.87 11.22 2.22
N ILE A 13 8.17 10.28 1.58
CA ILE A 13 8.09 10.17 0.13
C ILE A 13 6.66 10.49 -0.32
N ASP A 14 6.56 11.42 -1.25
CA ASP A 14 5.32 11.76 -1.93
C ASP A 14 5.05 10.73 -3.04
N CYS A 15 3.90 10.08 -3.00
CA CYS A 15 3.54 8.99 -3.90
C CYS A 15 2.18 9.19 -4.54
N VAL A 16 1.97 8.51 -5.66
CA VAL A 16 0.65 8.16 -6.18
C VAL A 16 0.40 6.68 -6.01
N VAL A 17 -0.84 6.31 -5.70
CA VAL A 17 -1.28 4.93 -5.65
C VAL A 17 -1.81 4.51 -7.00
N GLN A 18 -1.24 3.43 -7.52
CA GLN A 18 -1.73 2.73 -8.69
C GLN A 18 -2.35 1.40 -8.26
N LYS A 19 -3.61 1.21 -8.68
CA LYS A 19 -4.33 -0.05 -8.53
C LYS A 19 -3.90 -1.01 -9.64
N ALA A 20 -3.56 -2.24 -9.26
CA ALA A 20 -3.26 -3.34 -10.15
C ALA A 20 -3.94 -4.62 -9.62
N GLN A 21 -3.67 -5.77 -10.24
CA GLN A 21 -4.21 -7.05 -9.82
C GLN A 21 -3.09 -8.11 -9.80
N TYR A 22 -3.17 -9.01 -8.82
CA TYR A 22 -2.42 -10.26 -8.84
C TYR A 22 -3.12 -11.29 -9.73
N GLY A 23 -2.44 -12.41 -10.04
CA GLY A 23 -2.99 -13.46 -10.90
C GLY A 23 -4.26 -14.14 -10.36
N ASN A 24 -4.53 -14.04 -9.05
CA ASN A 24 -5.76 -14.54 -8.41
C ASN A 24 -6.88 -13.48 -8.33
N ASN A 25 -6.78 -12.40 -9.10
CA ASN A 25 -7.69 -11.24 -9.10
C ASN A 25 -7.68 -10.39 -7.82
N GLN A 26 -6.87 -10.73 -6.81
CA GLN A 26 -6.69 -9.90 -5.63
C GLN A 26 -6.13 -8.52 -6.04
N ILE A 27 -6.65 -7.45 -5.45
CA ILE A 27 -6.17 -6.09 -5.72
C ILE A 27 -4.73 -5.93 -5.19
N ALA A 28 -3.86 -5.40 -6.04
CA ALA A 28 -2.53 -4.94 -5.67
C ALA A 28 -2.50 -3.41 -5.61
N LEU A 29 -1.88 -2.85 -4.57
CA LEU A 29 -1.62 -1.41 -4.49
C LEU A 29 -0.12 -1.16 -4.66
N LEU A 30 0.23 -0.35 -5.65
CA LEU A 30 1.59 0.06 -5.96
C LEU A 30 1.76 1.53 -5.58
N LEU A 31 2.79 1.83 -4.79
CA LEU A 31 3.21 3.19 -4.48
C LEU A 31 4.32 3.59 -5.44
N ILE A 32 4.06 4.64 -6.21
CA ILE A 32 5.00 5.16 -7.20
C ILE A 32 5.34 6.59 -6.81
N ALA A 33 6.63 6.93 -6.81
CA ALA A 33 7.08 8.27 -6.50
C ALA A 33 6.44 9.29 -7.45
N GLN A 34 5.79 10.31 -6.89
CA GLN A 34 5.20 11.38 -7.69
C GLN A 34 6.20 12.51 -7.90
N HIS A 35 5.95 13.34 -8.90
CA HIS A 35 6.71 14.57 -9.08
C HIS A 35 6.33 15.59 -8.00
N SER A 36 7.29 15.98 -7.17
CA SER A 36 7.13 16.96 -6.10
C SER A 36 8.49 17.54 -5.69
N THR A 37 8.51 18.79 -5.23
CA THR A 37 9.72 19.44 -4.70
C THR A 37 10.33 18.66 -3.52
N ASN A 38 9.50 18.04 -2.68
CA ASN A 38 9.95 17.22 -1.55
C ASN A 38 10.72 15.98 -2.03
N ASN A 39 10.26 15.31 -3.08
CA ASN A 39 10.98 14.17 -3.64
C ASN A 39 12.28 14.60 -4.34
N GLU A 40 12.25 15.69 -5.10
CA GLU A 40 13.43 16.21 -5.83
C GLU A 40 14.57 16.59 -4.89
N THR A 41 14.26 17.27 -3.77
CA THR A 41 15.27 17.65 -2.75
C THR A 41 15.91 16.44 -2.07
N GLN A 42 15.25 15.28 -2.11
CA GLN A 42 15.75 14.01 -1.59
C GLN A 42 16.38 13.12 -2.69
N GLY A 43 16.45 13.58 -3.94
CA GLY A 43 16.97 12.80 -5.07
C GLY A 43 16.06 11.65 -5.50
N ILE A 44 14.77 11.71 -5.17
CA ILE A 44 13.77 10.70 -5.55
C ILE A 44 13.14 11.11 -6.88
N PHE A 45 13.31 10.27 -7.89
CA PHE A 45 12.83 10.54 -9.24
C PHE A 45 11.36 10.10 -9.42
N PRO A 46 10.54 10.88 -10.15
CA PRO A 46 9.18 10.48 -10.48
C PRO A 46 9.13 9.13 -11.20
N GLY A 47 8.15 8.30 -10.89
CA GLY A 47 8.00 6.97 -11.49
C GLY A 47 8.78 5.85 -10.80
N MET A 48 9.66 6.17 -9.83
CA MET A 48 10.36 5.14 -9.06
C MET A 48 9.38 4.32 -8.21
N PRO A 49 9.54 2.98 -8.15
CA PRO A 49 8.75 2.14 -7.25
C PRO A 49 9.15 2.41 -5.80
N VAL A 50 8.20 2.87 -5.00
CA VAL A 50 8.43 3.18 -3.57
C VAL A 50 8.05 1.99 -2.70
N GLY A 51 6.98 1.28 -3.04
CA GLY A 51 6.56 0.12 -2.27
C GLY A 51 5.32 -0.58 -2.82
N LYS A 52 5.10 -1.80 -2.35
CA LYS A 52 3.90 -2.59 -2.61
C LYS A 52 3.40 -3.15 -1.27
N PRO A 53 2.56 -2.38 -0.55
CA PRO A 53 2.08 -2.76 0.78
C PRO A 53 1.18 -4.00 0.77
N THR A 54 0.65 -4.38 -0.39
CA THR A 54 -0.13 -5.61 -0.56
C THR A 54 0.76 -6.82 -0.83
N VAL A 55 0.27 -8.02 -0.51
CA VAL A 55 0.87 -9.29 -0.94
C VAL A 55 -0.21 -10.22 -1.48
N CYS A 56 0.15 -11.07 -2.44
CA CYS A 56 -0.76 -12.09 -2.95
C CYS A 56 -0.81 -13.25 -1.95
N LEU A 57 -2.00 -13.59 -1.45
CA LEU A 57 -2.24 -14.86 -0.75
C LEU A 57 -3.12 -15.75 -1.65
N PRO A 58 -2.53 -16.68 -2.44
CA PRO A 58 -3.28 -17.45 -3.43
C PRO A 58 -4.31 -18.40 -2.81
N GLU A 59 -4.12 -18.79 -1.55
CA GLU A 59 -5.04 -19.66 -0.81
C GLU A 59 -6.23 -18.91 -0.21
N GLN A 60 -6.23 -17.58 -0.27
CA GLN A 60 -7.29 -16.74 0.29
C GLN A 60 -8.13 -16.12 -0.82
N SER A 61 -9.43 -16.02 -0.57
CA SER A 61 -10.37 -15.32 -1.43
C SER A 61 -10.77 -13.99 -0.79
N PHE A 62 -10.80 -12.94 -1.60
CA PHE A 62 -11.17 -11.59 -1.17
C PHE A 62 -12.45 -11.16 -1.87
N ALA A 63 -13.25 -10.32 -1.22
CA ALA A 63 -14.34 -9.63 -1.92
C ALA A 63 -13.77 -8.74 -3.04
N PRO A 64 -14.58 -8.34 -4.05
CA PRO A 64 -14.08 -7.59 -5.21
C PRO A 64 -13.31 -6.30 -4.90
N ASN A 65 -13.58 -5.66 -3.76
CA ASN A 65 -12.91 -4.45 -3.30
C ASN A 65 -12.02 -4.68 -2.08
N GLU A 66 -11.81 -5.92 -1.66
CA GLU A 66 -10.96 -6.24 -0.52
C GLU A 66 -9.53 -6.60 -0.97
N THR A 67 -8.57 -6.26 -0.14
CA THR A 67 -7.22 -6.81 -0.20
C THR A 67 -6.61 -6.84 1.20
N ILE A 68 -5.33 -7.15 1.28
CA ILE A 68 -4.57 -7.14 2.52
C ILE A 68 -3.38 -6.19 2.45
N ILE A 69 -3.08 -5.59 3.58
CA ILE A 69 -1.88 -4.81 3.80
C ILE A 69 -0.97 -5.54 4.79
N LYS A 70 0.33 -5.58 4.48
CA LYS A 70 1.37 -6.11 5.36
C LYS A 70 1.44 -5.27 6.64
N ASP A 71 1.34 -5.92 7.79
CA ASP A 71 1.57 -5.30 9.09
C ASP A 71 2.94 -5.78 9.62
N CYS A 72 4.01 -5.17 9.11
CA CYS A 72 5.37 -5.45 9.52
C CYS A 72 6.21 -4.17 9.53
N ASP A 73 7.36 -4.20 10.21
CA ASP A 73 8.21 -3.02 10.46
C ASP A 73 8.63 -2.28 9.17
N GLU A 74 8.85 -3.01 8.07
CA GLU A 74 9.21 -2.43 6.76
C GLU A 74 8.11 -1.52 6.20
N TYR A 75 6.85 -1.82 6.53
CA TYR A 75 5.65 -1.11 6.07
C TYR A 75 4.95 -0.34 7.20
N ALA A 76 5.63 -0.13 8.33
CA ALA A 76 5.08 0.60 9.46
C ALA A 76 4.56 1.99 9.03
N GLY A 77 3.31 2.30 9.37
CA GLY A 77 2.64 3.56 9.04
C GLY A 77 2.07 3.65 7.61
N PHE A 78 2.24 2.63 6.77
CA PHE A 78 1.63 2.65 5.42
C PHE A 78 0.11 2.53 5.49
N LEU A 79 -0.43 1.65 6.36
CA LEU A 79 -1.87 1.52 6.53
C LEU A 79 -2.48 2.87 6.95
N ASP A 80 -1.93 3.49 7.98
CA ASP A 80 -2.38 4.81 8.47
C ASP A 80 -2.35 5.86 7.36
N ALA A 81 -1.26 5.92 6.57
CA ALA A 81 -1.14 6.87 5.47
C ALA A 81 -2.18 6.61 4.37
N LEU A 82 -2.45 5.34 4.04
CA LEU A 82 -3.44 4.96 3.04
C LEU A 82 -4.89 5.22 3.51
N GLU A 83 -5.17 5.01 4.80
CA GLU A 83 -6.47 5.34 5.39
C GLU A 83 -6.70 6.85 5.49
N GLN A 84 -5.70 7.62 5.93
CA GLN A 84 -5.76 9.09 5.97
C GLN A 84 -5.94 9.69 4.58
N ALA A 85 -5.38 9.06 3.56
CA ALA A 85 -5.60 9.43 2.16
C ALA A 85 -6.92 8.89 1.60
N GLU A 86 -7.75 8.20 2.39
CA GLU A 86 -9.01 7.55 1.98
C GLU A 86 -8.81 6.69 0.72
N ILE A 87 -7.72 5.92 0.68
CA ILE A 87 -7.41 4.96 -0.40
C ILE A 87 -7.88 3.58 0.00
N VAL A 88 -7.75 3.28 1.29
CA VAL A 88 -8.27 2.06 1.90
C VAL A 88 -9.04 2.39 3.18
N LYS A 89 -9.76 1.40 3.68
CA LYS A 89 -10.39 1.41 5.00
C LYS A 89 -10.19 0.07 5.68
N ALA A 90 -9.72 0.07 6.92
CA ALA A 90 -9.58 -1.15 7.71
C ALA A 90 -10.95 -1.80 7.97
N THR A 91 -11.03 -3.11 7.75
CA THR A 91 -12.25 -3.89 8.02
C THR A 91 -12.33 -4.41 9.46
N GLY A 92 -11.22 -4.29 10.22
CA GLY A 92 -11.05 -4.93 11.52
C GLY A 92 -10.74 -6.43 11.47
N ARG A 93 -10.72 -7.04 10.28
CA ARG A 93 -10.33 -8.44 10.08
C ARG A 93 -8.82 -8.55 9.86
N GLU A 94 -8.25 -9.66 10.31
CA GLU A 94 -6.86 -10.02 10.10
C GLU A 94 -6.75 -11.43 9.53
N ILE A 95 -5.73 -11.64 8.70
CA ILE A 95 -5.35 -12.95 8.21
C ILE A 95 -3.93 -13.21 8.66
N SER A 96 -3.70 -14.34 9.33
CA SER A 96 -2.35 -14.81 9.64
C SER A 96 -1.91 -15.80 8.57
N SER A 97 -0.70 -15.60 8.03
CA SER A 97 -0.08 -16.58 7.14
C SER A 97 1.40 -16.71 7.48
N GLY A 98 1.78 -17.88 8.01
CA GLY A 98 3.09 -18.12 8.59
C GLY A 98 3.28 -17.28 9.86
N TYR A 99 4.36 -16.48 9.90
CA TYR A 99 4.72 -15.63 11.04
C TYR A 99 4.29 -14.17 10.89
N VAL A 100 3.49 -13.85 9.85
CA VAL A 100 3.09 -12.48 9.53
C VAL A 100 1.56 -12.35 9.64
N SER A 101 1.11 -11.28 10.28
CA SER A 101 -0.30 -10.86 10.25
C SER A 101 -0.51 -9.85 9.11
N TYR A 102 -1.66 -9.95 8.47
CA TYR A 102 -2.08 -9.06 7.40
C TYR A 102 -3.43 -8.46 7.77
N LYS A 103 -3.55 -7.13 7.67
CA LYS A 103 -4.82 -6.43 7.89
C LYS A 103 -5.64 -6.49 6.62
N VAL A 104 -6.90 -6.93 6.72
CA VAL A 104 -7.84 -6.90 5.58
C VAL A 104 -8.44 -5.51 5.48
N VAL A 105 -8.43 -4.96 4.27
CA VAL A 105 -8.89 -3.59 3.99
C VAL A 105 -9.81 -3.56 2.78
N ASP A 106 -10.79 -2.65 2.81
CA ASP A 106 -11.56 -2.24 1.64
C ASP A 106 -10.75 -1.20 0.84
N VAL A 107 -10.70 -1.33 -0.47
CA VAL A 107 -10.09 -0.38 -1.41
C VAL A 107 -11.15 0.57 -1.92
N LEU A 108 -10.92 1.87 -1.77
CA LEU A 108 -11.90 2.93 -2.02
C LEU A 108 -11.73 3.62 -3.39
N ILE A 109 -10.71 3.23 -4.17
CA ILE A 109 -10.32 3.85 -5.46
C ILE A 109 -10.40 2.90 -6.65
#